data_AF-A0A7V3LIS4-F1
#
_entry.id   AF-A0A7V3LIS4-F1
#
_cell.length_a   1.000
_cell.length_b   1.000
_cell.length_c   1.000
_cell.angle_alpha   90.00
_cell.angle_beta   90.00
_cell.angle_gamma   90.00
#
_symmetry.space_group_name_H-M   'P 1'
#
loop_
_entity.id
_entity.type
_entity.pdbx_description
1 polymer ?
#
loop_
_entity_poly.entity_id
_entity_poly.type
_entity_poly.pdbx_seq_one_letter_code
_entity_poly.pdbx_strand_id
1 'polypeptide(L)' 'MKRAGEDASGGAHFPRLLVVLHGPNLNLLGERPAEHYGTLTLPELESLVAHEARRLGWDCL' A
#
# COMPACT_ATOMS: atom_id res chain seq x y z
N MET A 1 -10.31 15.68 -39.38
CA MET A 1 -9.61 16.39 -38.29
C MET A 1 -8.67 15.41 -37.60
N LYS A 2 -7.41 15.82 -37.40
CA LYS A 2 -6.32 15.29 -36.54
C LYS A 2 -6.79 14.51 -35.30
N ARG A 3 -6.18 13.44 -34.78
CA ARG A 3 -4.97 12.64 -35.06
C ARG A 3 -5.16 11.30 -34.34
N ALA A 4 -4.63 10.23 -34.93
CA ALA A 4 -4.27 9.00 -34.22
C ALA A 4 -3.06 9.22 -33.30
N GLY A 5 -2.91 8.33 -32.32
CA GLY A 5 -1.72 8.15 -31.48
C GLY A 5 -2.06 8.21 -29.99
N GLU A 6 -1.59 7.34 -29.11
CA GLU A 6 -0.72 6.18 -29.24
C GLU A 6 -0.58 5.62 -27.83
N ASP A 7 -1.27 4.53 -27.52
CA ASP A 7 -0.97 3.71 -26.35
C ASP A 7 -1.13 2.22 -26.71
N ALA A 8 -0.70 1.91 -27.93
CA ALA A 8 -0.10 0.63 -28.26
C ALA A 8 1.35 0.62 -27.73
N SER A 9 1.53 0.62 -26.42
CA SER A 9 2.81 0.23 -25.81
C SER A 9 2.62 -1.14 -25.16
N GLY A 10 2.89 -2.19 -25.92
CA GLY A 10 3.26 -3.52 -25.39
C GLY A 10 4.64 -3.48 -24.71
N GLY A 11 4.85 -2.50 -23.84
CA GLY A 11 5.97 -2.47 -22.90
C GLY A 11 5.51 -3.20 -21.64
N ALA A 12 6.31 -4.14 -21.14
CA ALA A 12 6.04 -4.75 -19.85
C ALA A 12 5.81 -3.63 -18.81
N HIS A 13 4.58 -3.48 -18.32
CA HIS A 13 4.30 -2.58 -17.21
C HIS A 13 4.91 -3.24 -15.98
N PHE A 14 6.13 -2.85 -15.64
CA PHE A 14 6.72 -3.27 -14.39
C PHE A 14 5.80 -2.81 -13.26
N PRO A 15 5.37 -3.71 -12.37
CA PRO A 15 4.50 -3.34 -11.28
C PRO A 15 5.20 -2.24 -10.46
N ARG A 16 4.49 -1.14 -10.23
CA ARG A 16 5.00 -0.07 -9.38
C ARG A 16 5.02 -0.60 -7.96
N LEU A 17 6.22 -0.74 -7.39
CA LEU A 17 6.43 -1.33 -6.07
C LEU A 17 6.53 -0.24 -5.00
N LEU A 18 5.69 -0.34 -3.97
CA LEU A 18 5.79 0.40 -2.72
C LEU A 18 6.35 -0.54 -1.65
N VAL A 19 7.43 -0.13 -0.99
CA VAL A 19 8.00 -0.89 0.15
C VAL A 19 7.72 -0.11 1.43
N VAL A 20 7.07 -0.76 2.39
CA VAL A 20 6.75 -0.17 3.70
C VAL A 20 7.73 -0.70 4.73
N LEU A 21 8.50 0.21 5.34
CA LEU A 21 9.46 -0.13 6.38
C LEU A 21 8.92 0.33 7.73
N HIS A 22 8.67 -0.64 8.62
CA HIS A 22 8.23 -0.37 9.98
C HIS A 22 9.43 -0.13 10.90
N GLY A 23 9.36 0.94 11.69
CA GLY A 23 10.30 1.21 12.76
C GLY A 23 10.12 0.27 13.97
N PRO A 24 10.96 0.43 15.00
CA PRO A 24 10.90 -0.41 16.19
C PRO A 24 9.55 -0.26 16.92
N ASN A 25 9.13 -1.35 17.59
CA ASN A 25 7.96 -1.42 18.47
C ASN A 25 6.58 -1.21 17.80
N LEU A 26 6.51 -1.00 16.48
CA LEU A 26 5.24 -0.96 15.74
C LEU A 26 4.46 -2.28 15.81
N ASN A 27 5.16 -3.39 16.08
CA ASN A 27 4.55 -4.68 16.36
C ASN A 27 3.70 -4.72 17.65
N LEU A 28 3.75 -3.67 18.48
CA LEU A 28 2.93 -3.54 19.70
C LEU A 28 1.63 -2.75 19.47
N LEU A 29 1.34 -2.37 18.23
CA LEU A 29 0.05 -1.77 17.86
C LEU A 29 -1.09 -2.73 18.25
N GLY A 30 -2.09 -2.20 18.96
CA GLY A 30 -3.24 -2.97 19.46
C GLY A 30 -3.00 -3.75 20.77
N GLU A 31 -1.76 -3.84 21.26
CA GLU A 31 -1.41 -4.60 22.47
C GLU A 31 -1.50 -3.78 23.77
N ARG A 32 -1.69 -2.46 23.66
CA ARG A 32 -1.74 -1.52 24.80
C ARG A 32 -3.19 -1.17 25.15
N PRO A 33 -3.46 -0.59 26.33
CA PRO A 33 -4.81 -0.18 26.71
C PRO A 33 -5.46 0.70 25.63
N ALA A 34 -6.51 0.16 25.01
CA ALA A 34 -7.13 0.74 23.83
C ALA A 34 -7.68 2.16 24.05
N GLU A 35 -8.08 2.47 25.28
CA GLU A 35 -8.54 3.81 25.72
C GLU A 35 -7.52 4.92 25.44
N HIS A 36 -6.23 4.58 25.36
CA HIS A 36 -5.14 5.53 25.13
C HIS A 36 -4.47 5.37 23.77
N TYR A 37 -4.43 4.16 23.23
CA TYR A 37 -3.60 3.82 22.07
C TYR A 37 -4.39 3.32 20.85
N GLY A 38 -5.72 3.19 20.99
CA GLY A 38 -6.57 2.60 19.97
C GLY A 38 -6.42 1.09 19.88
N THR A 39 -7.18 0.49 18.97
CA THR A 39 -7.25 -0.96 18.77
C THR A 39 -6.56 -1.43 17.50
N LEU A 40 -6.10 -0.50 16.65
CA LEU A 40 -5.50 -0.84 15.37
C LEU A 40 -4.22 -1.66 15.60
N THR A 41 -4.17 -2.83 14.98
CA THR A 41 -3.01 -3.72 15.00
C THR A 41 -2.10 -3.48 13.79
N LEU A 42 -0.85 -3.94 13.87
CA LEU A 42 0.07 -3.86 12.74
C LEU A 42 -0.42 -4.63 11.50
N PRO A 43 -0.96 -5.87 11.60
CA PRO A 43 -1.50 -6.59 10.44
C PRO A 43 -2.71 -5.92 9.78
N GLU A 44 -3.56 -5.27 10.57
CA GLU A 44 -4.68 -4.49 10.04
C GLU A 44 -4.17 -3.26 9.28
N LEU A 45 -3.18 -2.54 9.83
CA LEU A 45 -2.54 -1.42 9.16
C LEU A 45 -1.88 -1.85 7.84
N GLU A 46 -1.12 -2.95 7.82
CA GLU A 46 -0.51 -3.51 6.62
C GLU A 46 -1.58 -3.83 5.56
N SER A 47 -2.69 -4.44 5.96
CA SER A 47 -3.81 -4.77 5.07
C SER A 47 -4.45 -3.52 4.47
N LEU A 48 -4.65 -2.46 5.27
CA LEU A 48 -5.19 -1.19 4.81
C LEU A 48 -4.27 -0.53 3.78
N VAL A 49 -2.97 -0.49 4.06
CA VAL A 49 -1.97 0.10 3.15
C VAL A 49 -1.88 -0.70 1.84
N ALA A 50 -1.80 -2.03 1.92
CA ALA A 50 -1.75 -2.89 0.74
C ALA A 50 -3.01 -2.79 -0.12
N HIS A 51 -4.19 -2.70 0.51
CA HIS A 51 -5.45 -2.49 -0.20
C HIS A 51 -5.44 -1.16 -0.97
N GLU A 52 -5.03 -0.09 -0.31
CA GLU A 52 -4.99 1.25 -0.91
C GLU A 52 -3.95 1.36 -2.03
N ALA A 53 -2.77 0.76 -1.83
CA ALA A 53 -1.73 0.67 -2.86
C ALA A 53 -2.26 -0.04 -4.12
N ARG A 54 -2.92 -1.20 -3.96
CA ARG A 54 -3.54 -1.92 -5.08
C ARG A 54 -4.61 -1.10 -5.78
N ARG A 55 -5.45 -0.38 -5.04
CA ARG A 55 -6.47 0.53 -5.59
C ARG A 55 -5.85 1.59 -6.51
N LEU A 56 -4.61 2.01 -6.24
CA LEU A 56 -3.87 2.98 -7.01
C LEU A 56 -2.95 2.36 -8.09
N GLY A 57 -2.98 1.03 -8.25
CA GLY A 57 -2.16 0.31 -9.22
C GLY A 57 -0.69 0.18 -8.80
N TRP A 58 -0.46 -0.09 -7.52
CA TRP A 58 0.85 -0.43 -6.94
C TRP A 58 0.77 -1.80 -6.26
N ASP A 59 1.86 -2.55 -6.35
CA ASP A 59 2.11 -3.69 -5.46
C ASP A 59 2.77 -3.16 -4.18
N CYS A 60 2.34 -3.68 -3.02
CA CYS A 60 2.87 -3.30 -1.72
C CYS A 60 3.61 -4.48 -1.10
N LEU A 61 4.84 -4.23 -0.67
CA LEU A 61 5.69 -5.16 0.08
C LEU A 61 5.94 -4.63 1.49
#